data_AF-A0A814D735-F1
#
_entry.id   AF-A0A814D735-F1
#
_cell.length_a   1.000
_cell.length_b   1.000
_cell.length_c   1.000
_cell.angle_alpha   90.00
_cell.angle_beta   90.00
_cell.angle_gamma   90.00
#
_symmetry.space_group_name_H-M   'P 1'
#
loop_
_entity.id
_entity.type
_entity.pdbx_description
1 polymer ?
#
loop_
_entity_poly.entity_id
_entity_poly.type
_entity_poly.pdbx_seq_one_letter_code
_entity_poly.pdbx_strand_id
1 'polypeptide(L)'
;MVIKCTSDGKQNSSLSIMLKCRQSVDHVACQLREKKEQIRVDRLFHALDKMSVSSENGDNQQESNKCTSSNSSIFTSDEYLYTLLAYCTHCYRIFSVEKETGVQYQQGLDYDVCDQCVTVMKTLHPSVHTFSKIPSVEPLAKLVHDYYHLDITCNGCSLKSFNGKRYQCGECSPTYNLCENCFGKKHTHHKFKYIQNPILCAQNQQTLAIRTLSLVEKNSDCNWRDSITGWTKSDAEKILKQGKKIVQIYEKKIKETENKNKRELKAAQRRLKDSNPRILDAIEDANRRLLLSSIL
;
A
#
# COMPACT_ATOMS: atom_id res chain seq x y z
N MET A 1 -7.17 -44.68 0.41
CA MET A 1 -5.95 -45.21 -0.25
C MET A 1 -4.96 -45.58 0.84
N VAL A 2 -4.84 -46.87 1.16
CA VAL A 2 -3.97 -47.38 2.23
C VAL A 2 -2.61 -47.67 1.62
N ILE A 3 -1.59 -46.89 1.97
CA ILE A 3 -0.22 -47.10 1.48
C ILE A 3 0.46 -48.09 2.43
N LYS A 4 0.69 -49.31 1.95
CA LYS A 4 1.59 -50.28 2.62
C LYS A 4 3.04 -49.91 2.28
N CYS A 5 3.84 -49.64 3.30
CA CYS A 5 5.29 -49.52 3.15
C CYS A 5 5.92 -50.92 3.16
N THR A 6 6.53 -51.31 2.03
CA THR A 6 7.40 -52.48 1.97
C THR A 6 8.80 -52.08 2.41
N SER A 7 9.34 -52.83 3.36
CA SER A 7 10.66 -52.62 3.96
C SER A 7 11.76 -53.16 3.06
N ASP A 8 12.37 -52.30 2.25
CA ASP A 8 13.70 -52.57 1.69
C ASP A 8 14.75 -51.85 2.54
N GLY A 9 15.67 -52.65 3.10
CA GLY A 9 16.61 -52.27 4.14
C GLY A 9 17.73 -51.34 3.67
N LYS A 10 17.40 -50.06 3.48
CA LYS A 10 18.37 -48.97 3.59
C LYS A 10 17.97 -48.08 4.75
N GLN A 11 18.81 -48.07 5.79
CA GLN A 11 18.67 -47.18 6.94
C GLN A 11 18.90 -45.72 6.50
N ASN A 12 17.89 -45.11 5.89
CA ASN A 12 17.76 -43.66 5.90
C ASN A 12 17.09 -43.29 7.22
N SER A 13 17.68 -42.33 7.94
CA SER A 13 17.23 -41.89 9.25
C SER A 13 15.72 -41.63 9.27
N SER A 14 15.01 -42.42 10.08
CA SER A 14 13.55 -42.42 10.25
C SER A 14 12.96 -41.00 10.48
N LEU A 15 13.76 -40.08 11.03
CA LEU A 15 13.37 -38.68 11.24
C LEU A 15 13.11 -37.92 9.92
N SER A 16 13.90 -38.14 8.87
CA SER A 16 13.81 -37.39 7.62
C SER A 16 12.55 -37.75 6.81
N ILE A 17 12.12 -39.02 6.90
CA ILE A 17 10.87 -39.48 6.28
C ILE A 17 9.66 -38.97 7.07
N MET A 18 9.73 -38.96 8.41
CA MET A 18 8.66 -38.41 9.26
C MET A 18 8.48 -36.90 9.08
N LEU A 19 9.57 -36.12 8.95
CA LEU A 19 9.48 -34.67 8.66
C LEU A 19 8.83 -34.39 7.30
N LYS A 20 9.20 -35.13 6.25
CA LYS A 20 8.58 -35.00 4.92
C LYS A 20 7.10 -35.39 4.93
N CYS A 21 6.73 -36.41 5.70
CA CYS A 21 5.35 -36.88 5.82
C CYS A 21 4.48 -35.92 6.65
N ARG A 22 5.05 -35.26 7.66
CA ARG A 22 4.34 -34.23 8.44
C ARG A 22 4.14 -32.95 7.63
N GLN A 23 5.16 -32.51 6.88
CA GLN A 23 5.06 -31.38 5.95
C GLN A 23 3.97 -31.61 4.88
N SER A 24 3.81 -32.83 4.39
CA SER A 24 2.75 -33.13 3.40
C SER A 24 1.35 -33.16 4.03
N VAL A 25 1.19 -33.65 5.27
CA VAL A 25 -0.12 -33.65 5.96
C VAL A 25 -0.57 -32.25 6.34
N ASP A 26 0.33 -31.41 6.85
CA ASP A 26 0.01 -30.01 7.19
C ASP A 26 -0.26 -29.17 5.92
N HIS A 27 0.45 -29.45 4.82
CA HIS A 27 0.18 -28.84 3.51
C HIS A 27 -1.19 -29.25 2.96
N VAL A 28 -1.55 -30.54 3.05
CA VAL A 28 -2.87 -31.04 2.61
C VAL A 28 -3.99 -30.46 3.49
N ALA A 29 -3.79 -30.32 4.81
CA ALA A 29 -4.78 -29.71 5.69
C ALA A 29 -4.98 -28.20 5.43
N CYS A 30 -3.94 -27.50 4.97
CA CYS A 30 -4.02 -26.12 4.50
C CYS A 30 -4.77 -26.03 3.16
N GLN A 31 -4.36 -26.84 2.17
CA GLN A 31 -5.01 -26.92 0.85
C GLN A 31 -6.50 -27.31 0.93
N LEU A 32 -6.89 -28.15 1.88
CA LEU A 32 -8.30 -28.54 2.09
C LEU A 32 -9.13 -27.41 2.70
N ARG A 33 -8.54 -26.53 3.52
CA ARG A 33 -9.21 -25.31 4.00
C ARG A 33 -9.36 -24.28 2.89
N GLU A 34 -8.33 -24.10 2.07
CA GLU A 34 -8.40 -23.26 0.87
C GLU A 34 -9.43 -23.76 -0.13
N LYS A 35 -9.52 -25.07 -0.39
CA LYS A 35 -10.57 -25.65 -1.27
C LYS A 35 -11.99 -25.40 -0.74
N LYS A 36 -12.20 -25.39 0.57
CA LYS A 36 -13.52 -25.10 1.17
C LYS A 36 -13.92 -23.63 0.96
N GLU A 37 -12.98 -22.70 1.03
CA GLU A 37 -13.25 -21.30 0.70
C GLU A 37 -13.27 -21.05 -0.82
N GLN A 38 -12.48 -21.78 -1.61
CA GLN A 38 -12.47 -21.70 -3.06
C GLN A 38 -13.82 -22.16 -3.66
N ILE A 39 -14.44 -23.22 -3.14
CA ILE A 39 -15.80 -23.65 -3.56
C ILE A 39 -16.87 -22.59 -3.24
N ARG A 40 -16.61 -21.71 -2.25
CA ARG A 40 -17.47 -20.58 -1.91
C ARG A 40 -17.26 -19.38 -2.83
N VAL A 41 -16.04 -19.22 -3.37
CA VAL A 41 -15.58 -18.11 -4.23
C VAL A 41 -15.82 -18.41 -5.73
N ASP A 42 -15.73 -19.66 -6.18
CA ASP A 42 -15.79 -20.07 -7.59
C ASP A 42 -17.17 -19.92 -8.26
N ARG A 43 -18.25 -19.68 -7.50
CA ARG A 43 -19.59 -19.45 -8.09
C ARG A 43 -19.85 -17.99 -8.51
N LEU A 44 -18.87 -17.08 -8.42
CA LEU A 44 -19.17 -15.64 -8.35
C LEU A 44 -18.32 -14.69 -9.22
N PHE A 45 -17.49 -15.17 -10.15
CA PHE A 45 -16.59 -14.28 -10.93
C PHE A 45 -16.85 -14.26 -12.44
N HIS A 46 -17.63 -13.27 -12.89
CA HIS A 46 -17.56 -12.66 -14.22
C HIS A 46 -18.09 -11.22 -14.15
N ALA A 47 -17.24 -10.27 -13.76
CA ALA A 47 -17.33 -8.85 -14.09
C ALA A 47 -16.19 -8.11 -13.38
N LEU A 48 -15.26 -7.51 -14.15
CA LEU A 48 -14.55 -6.24 -13.89
C LEU A 48 -13.33 -6.16 -14.82
N ASP A 49 -13.58 -5.82 -16.08
CA ASP A 49 -12.55 -5.70 -17.14
C ASP A 49 -12.22 -4.22 -17.47
N LYS A 50 -12.45 -3.27 -16.56
CA LYS A 50 -12.42 -1.83 -16.90
C LYS A 50 -11.74 -0.87 -15.93
N MET A 51 -10.99 -1.36 -14.94
CA MET A 51 -10.15 -0.46 -14.13
C MET A 51 -8.69 -0.82 -14.34
N SER A 52 -7.94 0.16 -14.86
CA SER A 52 -6.50 0.17 -15.15
C SER A 52 -6.01 -0.54 -16.43
N VAL A 53 -6.40 -0.02 -17.61
CA VAL A 53 -5.52 0.42 -18.73
C VAL A 53 -6.46 1.05 -19.77
N SER A 54 -6.76 2.33 -19.63
CA SER A 54 -7.38 3.09 -20.71
C SER A 54 -6.25 3.70 -21.54
N SER A 55 -5.82 2.99 -22.58
CA SER A 55 -5.26 3.62 -23.76
C SER A 55 -6.41 4.33 -24.46
N GLU A 56 -6.25 5.61 -24.76
CA GLU A 56 -7.14 6.33 -25.68
C GLU A 56 -7.14 5.57 -27.00
N ASN A 57 -8.30 5.00 -27.36
CA ASN A 57 -8.83 4.90 -28.71
C ASN A 57 -10.27 4.40 -28.61
N GLY A 58 -11.18 5.19 -29.15
CA GLY A 58 -12.60 4.86 -29.17
C GLY A 58 -12.89 3.70 -30.13
N ASP A 59 -13.88 2.89 -29.77
CA ASP A 59 -15.07 2.75 -30.60
C ASP A 59 -16.19 2.05 -29.82
N ASN A 60 -17.41 2.38 -30.25
CA ASN A 60 -18.69 1.91 -29.74
C ASN A 60 -18.82 0.38 -29.71
N GLN A 61 -19.43 -0.15 -28.64
CA GLN A 61 -20.60 -1.04 -28.77
C GLN A 61 -21.34 -1.20 -27.43
N GLN A 62 -22.67 -1.10 -27.53
CA GLN A 62 -23.64 -1.50 -26.51
C GLN A 62 -23.69 -3.03 -26.44
N GLU A 63 -23.77 -3.58 -25.23
CA GLU A 63 -24.71 -4.68 -24.95
C GLU A 63 -24.97 -4.82 -23.45
N SER A 64 -26.24 -5.05 -23.17
CA SER A 64 -26.87 -5.19 -21.87
C SER A 64 -26.66 -6.57 -21.28
N ASN A 65 -26.17 -6.68 -20.04
CA ASN A 65 -26.50 -7.80 -19.17
C ASN A 65 -26.42 -7.36 -17.70
N LYS A 66 -27.57 -7.45 -17.02
CA LYS A 66 -27.79 -7.02 -15.65
C LYS A 66 -27.65 -8.23 -14.73
N CYS A 67 -26.46 -8.44 -14.20
CA CYS A 67 -26.22 -9.32 -13.06
C CYS A 67 -25.91 -8.45 -11.83
N THR A 68 -26.88 -8.34 -10.93
CA THR A 68 -26.74 -7.66 -9.65
C THR A 68 -26.22 -8.64 -8.60
N SER A 69 -24.89 -8.77 -8.51
CA SER A 69 -24.22 -9.32 -7.33
C SER A 69 -23.09 -8.37 -6.94
N SER A 70 -23.29 -7.64 -5.84
CA SER A 70 -22.34 -6.69 -5.29
C SER A 70 -21.14 -7.43 -4.68
N ASN A 71 -20.17 -7.80 -5.52
CA ASN A 71 -18.87 -8.30 -5.07
C ASN A 71 -17.94 -7.10 -4.85
N SER A 72 -17.50 -6.90 -3.62
CA SER A 72 -16.46 -5.92 -3.31
C SER A 72 -15.12 -6.48 -3.81
N SER A 73 -14.63 -5.95 -4.92
CA SER A 73 -13.24 -6.16 -5.35
C SER A 73 -12.30 -5.78 -4.21
N ILE A 74 -11.21 -6.51 -3.99
CA ILE A 74 -10.21 -6.14 -2.97
C ILE A 74 -9.71 -4.70 -3.17
N PHE A 75 -9.67 -4.22 -4.42
CA PHE A 75 -9.30 -2.85 -4.79
C PHE A 75 -10.28 -1.77 -4.29
N THR A 76 -11.46 -2.17 -3.82
CA THR A 76 -12.50 -1.29 -3.28
C THR A 76 -12.67 -1.43 -1.77
N SER A 77 -11.94 -2.34 -1.11
CA SER A 77 -12.02 -2.47 0.34
C SER A 77 -11.31 -1.28 1.00
N ASP A 78 -11.89 -0.79 2.10
CA ASP A 78 -11.26 0.25 2.91
C ASP A 78 -9.84 -0.17 3.34
N GLU A 79 -9.62 -1.46 3.60
CA GLU A 79 -8.30 -2.00 3.94
C GLU A 79 -7.27 -1.80 2.82
N TYR A 80 -7.65 -2.07 1.57
CA TYR A 80 -6.78 -1.83 0.42
C TYR A 80 -6.52 -0.34 0.21
N LEU A 81 -7.52 0.51 0.47
CA LEU A 81 -7.45 1.95 0.22
C LEU A 81 -6.63 2.70 1.27
N TYR A 82 -6.67 2.26 2.52
CA TYR A 82 -6.10 3.02 3.64
C TYR A 82 -4.85 2.40 4.24
N THR A 83 -4.57 1.11 4.00
CA THR A 83 -3.46 0.43 4.67
C THR A 83 -2.45 -0.13 3.69
N LEU A 84 -1.19 -0.19 4.12
CA LEU A 84 -0.17 -0.91 3.39
C LEU A 84 -0.47 -2.41 3.50
N LEU A 85 -0.46 -3.09 2.34
CA LEU A 85 -0.65 -4.52 2.26
C LEU A 85 0.69 -5.26 2.28
N ALA A 86 0.69 -6.40 2.98
CA ALA A 86 1.69 -7.43 2.87
C ALA A 86 1.02 -8.76 2.50
N TYR A 87 1.81 -9.77 2.18
CA TYR A 87 1.31 -11.12 1.98
C TYR A 87 2.18 -12.14 2.71
N CYS A 88 1.54 -13.19 3.22
CA CYS A 88 2.26 -14.26 3.88
C CYS A 88 2.98 -15.10 2.83
N THR A 89 4.30 -15.20 2.91
CA THR A 89 5.12 -16.03 2.00
C THR A 89 4.80 -17.53 2.12
N HIS A 90 4.27 -17.97 3.25
CA HIS A 90 3.88 -19.37 3.47
C HIS A 90 2.53 -19.72 2.83
N CYS A 91 1.47 -18.98 3.16
CA CYS A 91 0.09 -19.27 2.71
C CYS A 91 -0.47 -18.28 1.68
N TYR A 92 0.30 -17.29 1.27
CA TYR A 92 -0.10 -16.22 0.34
C TYR A 92 -1.32 -15.40 0.77
N ARG A 93 -1.76 -15.47 2.03
CA ARG A 93 -2.83 -14.61 2.52
C ARG A 93 -2.37 -13.15 2.52
N ILE A 94 -3.19 -12.26 1.98
CA ILE A 94 -3.03 -10.80 2.09
C ILE A 94 -3.44 -10.37 3.49
N PHE A 95 -2.66 -9.48 4.09
CA PHE A 95 -3.00 -8.86 5.37
C PHE A 95 -2.57 -7.39 5.40
N SER A 96 -3.23 -6.63 6.27
CA SER A 96 -2.93 -5.23 6.53
C SER A 96 -1.81 -5.15 7.56
N VAL A 97 -0.73 -4.42 7.23
CA VAL A 97 0.45 -4.30 8.11
C VAL A 97 0.13 -3.55 9.41
N GLU A 98 -0.91 -2.71 9.42
CA GLU A 98 -1.33 -1.96 10.60
C GLU A 98 -2.21 -2.78 11.55
N LYS A 99 -2.97 -3.76 11.04
CA LYS A 99 -3.94 -4.53 11.83
C LYS A 99 -3.37 -5.84 12.36
N GLU A 100 -2.44 -6.46 11.65
CA GLU A 100 -1.87 -7.76 12.00
C GLU A 100 -0.36 -7.61 12.25
N THR A 101 0.14 -8.19 13.35
CA THR A 101 1.59 -8.18 13.62
C THR A 101 2.26 -9.20 12.73
N GLY A 102 2.59 -8.82 11.49
CA GLY A 102 3.49 -9.62 10.67
C GLY A 102 4.80 -9.87 11.40
N VAL A 103 5.38 -11.05 11.18
CA VAL A 103 6.68 -11.41 11.71
C VAL A 103 7.63 -11.51 10.53
N GLN A 104 8.72 -10.74 10.56
CA GLN A 104 9.74 -10.70 9.51
C GLN A 104 10.98 -11.44 9.96
N TYR A 105 11.61 -12.11 9.00
CA TYR A 105 12.84 -12.84 9.20
C TYR A 105 14.08 -11.95 8.98
N GLN A 106 15.00 -11.90 9.96
CA GLN A 106 16.12 -10.93 9.94
C GLN A 106 17.44 -11.46 9.35
N GLN A 107 17.48 -12.64 8.74
CA GLN A 107 18.71 -13.16 8.11
C GLN A 107 18.53 -13.52 6.64
N GLY A 108 18.61 -12.51 5.78
CA GLY A 108 19.04 -12.63 4.37
C GLY A 108 17.96 -12.97 3.35
N LEU A 109 16.80 -13.47 3.77
CA LEU A 109 15.62 -13.63 2.92
C LEU A 109 14.40 -13.06 3.65
N ASP A 110 13.79 -12.03 3.07
CA ASP A 110 12.62 -11.35 3.61
C ASP A 110 11.39 -12.28 3.53
N TYR A 111 11.21 -13.12 4.54
CA TYR A 111 10.00 -13.91 4.72
C TYR A 111 9.04 -13.17 5.64
N ASP A 112 7.94 -12.71 5.08
CA ASP A 112 6.79 -12.23 5.84
C ASP A 112 5.84 -13.39 6.11
N VAL A 113 5.51 -13.63 7.37
CA VAL A 113 4.52 -14.65 7.75
C VAL A 113 3.41 -14.04 8.58
N CYS A 114 2.17 -14.45 8.31
CA CYS A 114 1.03 -14.02 9.11
C CYS A 114 1.04 -14.71 10.48
N ASP A 115 0.29 -14.16 11.44
CA ASP A 115 0.19 -14.68 12.81
C ASP A 115 -0.21 -16.16 12.88
N GLN A 116 -1.00 -16.64 11.92
CA GLN A 116 -1.39 -18.06 11.87
C GLN A 116 -0.22 -18.96 11.44
N CYS A 117 0.61 -18.49 10.51
CA CYS A 117 1.71 -19.28 9.96
C CYS A 117 2.97 -19.23 10.84
N VAL A 118 3.13 -18.23 11.70
CA VAL A 118 4.33 -18.12 12.55
C VAL A 118 4.54 -19.36 13.43
N THR A 119 3.46 -19.94 13.97
CA THR A 119 3.53 -21.13 14.83
C THR A 119 4.02 -22.34 14.06
N VAL A 120 3.56 -22.52 12.82
CA VAL A 120 4.01 -23.59 11.93
C VAL A 120 5.49 -23.38 11.58
N MET A 121 5.86 -22.16 11.23
CA MET A 121 7.22 -21.83 10.80
C MET A 121 8.25 -21.97 11.92
N LYS A 122 7.88 -21.71 13.17
CA LYS A 122 8.71 -22.02 14.36
C LYS A 122 9.10 -23.49 14.46
N THR A 123 8.26 -24.40 13.97
CA THR A 123 8.57 -25.85 14.00
C THR A 123 9.37 -26.32 12.79
N LEU A 124 9.28 -25.60 11.66
CA LEU A 124 9.89 -26.00 10.39
C LEU A 124 11.27 -25.36 10.18
N HIS A 125 11.56 -24.25 10.85
CA HIS A 125 12.85 -23.58 10.75
C HIS A 125 13.80 -23.95 11.90
N PRO A 126 15.11 -24.03 11.62
CA PRO A 126 16.12 -24.26 12.65
C PRO A 126 16.05 -23.21 13.77
N SER A 127 16.22 -23.62 15.02
CA SER A 127 16.19 -22.72 16.19
C SER A 127 17.28 -21.65 16.20
N VAL A 128 18.27 -21.73 15.30
CA VAL A 128 19.29 -20.69 15.11
C VAL A 128 18.73 -19.41 14.49
N HIS A 129 17.49 -19.45 14.02
CA HIS A 129 16.81 -18.40 13.30
C HIS A 129 15.70 -17.82 14.19
N THR A 130 15.83 -16.54 14.58
CA THR A 130 14.83 -15.87 15.44
C THR A 130 13.85 -15.08 14.59
N PHE A 131 12.57 -15.29 14.87
CA PHE A 131 11.46 -14.53 14.31
C PHE A 131 11.33 -13.21 15.08
N SER A 132 11.56 -12.10 14.39
CA SER A 132 11.33 -10.77 14.96
C SER A 132 9.94 -10.31 14.52
N LYS A 133 9.12 -9.84 15.46
CA LYS A 133 7.93 -9.08 15.06
C LYS A 133 8.41 -7.91 14.22
N ILE A 134 7.73 -7.65 13.10
CA ILE A 134 7.95 -6.41 12.36
C ILE A 134 7.76 -5.30 13.40
N PRO A 135 8.79 -4.48 13.68
CA PRO A 135 8.65 -3.42 14.66
C PRO A 135 7.42 -2.62 14.28
N SER A 136 6.59 -2.29 15.28
CA SER A 136 5.37 -1.49 15.11
C SER A 136 5.62 -0.47 14.01
N VAL A 137 4.84 -0.54 12.94
CA VAL A 137 5.07 0.18 11.70
C VAL A 137 4.96 1.69 11.86
N GLU A 138 5.12 2.29 13.04
CA GLU A 138 5.13 3.74 13.24
C GLU A 138 5.93 4.51 12.15
N PRO A 139 7.14 4.09 11.71
CA PRO A 139 7.81 4.75 10.58
C PRO A 139 7.08 4.59 9.24
N LEU A 140 6.42 3.46 9.02
CA LEU A 140 5.68 3.10 7.81
C LEU A 140 4.24 3.66 7.79
N ALA A 141 3.56 3.69 8.93
CA ALA A 141 2.25 4.30 9.15
C ALA A 141 2.36 5.82 9.00
N LYS A 142 3.49 6.40 9.47
CA LYS A 142 3.87 7.77 9.15
C LYS A 142 4.04 7.97 7.65
N LEU A 143 4.69 7.03 6.95
CA LEU A 143 4.73 7.03 5.49
C LEU A 143 3.30 7.07 4.91
N VAL A 144 2.46 6.08 5.24
CA VAL A 144 1.07 5.91 4.74
C VAL A 144 0.21 7.17 4.97
N HIS A 145 0.31 7.79 6.15
CA HIS A 145 -0.51 8.93 6.54
C HIS A 145 0.07 10.30 6.13
N ASP A 146 1.40 10.43 6.03
CA ASP A 146 2.07 11.69 5.64
C ASP A 146 2.21 11.85 4.13
N TYR A 147 1.83 10.88 3.31
CA TYR A 147 2.05 11.00 1.87
C TYR A 147 1.19 12.08 1.23
N TYR A 148 1.89 13.07 0.68
CA TYR A 148 1.35 14.28 0.06
C TYR A 148 0.61 13.98 -1.25
N HIS A 149 -0.56 14.59 -1.41
CA HIS A 149 -1.20 14.78 -2.71
C HIS A 149 -0.62 16.01 -3.41
N LEU A 150 0.55 15.85 -4.02
CA LEU A 150 1.27 16.92 -4.71
C LEU A 150 0.44 17.51 -5.87
N ASP A 151 0.55 18.83 -6.05
CA ASP A 151 -0.09 19.60 -7.12
C ASP A 151 -1.64 19.57 -7.06
N ILE A 152 -2.23 19.11 -5.95
CA ILE A 152 -3.68 19.13 -5.72
C ILE A 152 -4.03 20.27 -4.77
N THR A 153 -5.12 20.97 -5.07
CA THR A 153 -5.66 22.03 -4.20
C THR A 153 -7.01 21.58 -3.65
N CYS A 154 -7.21 21.73 -2.34
CA CYS A 154 -8.52 21.54 -1.72
C CYS A 154 -9.44 22.71 -2.08
N ASN A 155 -10.56 22.46 -2.74
CA ASN A 155 -11.54 23.49 -3.09
C ASN A 155 -12.31 24.05 -1.88
N GLY A 156 -12.24 23.39 -0.72
CA GLY A 156 -12.91 23.83 0.50
C GLY A 156 -12.12 24.86 1.32
N CYS A 157 -10.79 24.72 1.39
CA CYS A 157 -9.90 25.57 2.19
C CYS A 157 -8.72 26.17 1.41
N SER A 158 -8.64 25.93 0.10
CA SER A 158 -7.56 26.38 -0.79
C SER A 158 -6.15 25.88 -0.42
N LEU A 159 -6.06 24.92 0.50
CA LEU A 159 -4.79 24.30 0.86
C LEU A 159 -4.22 23.56 -0.35
N LYS A 160 -3.01 23.92 -0.77
CA LYS A 160 -2.26 23.30 -1.86
C LYS A 160 -1.35 22.20 -1.31
N SER A 161 -1.22 21.10 -2.05
CA SER A 161 -0.34 19.97 -1.72
C SER A 161 -0.50 19.52 -0.26
N PHE A 162 -1.64 18.90 0.05
CA PHE A 162 -1.97 18.48 1.40
C PHE A 162 -1.70 16.99 1.65
N ASN A 163 -1.49 16.64 2.92
CA ASN A 163 -1.40 15.27 3.42
C ASN A 163 -2.78 14.74 3.85
N GLY A 164 -2.86 13.43 4.11
CA GLY A 164 -4.09 12.77 4.53
C GLY A 164 -5.04 12.45 3.38
N LYS A 165 -6.31 12.19 3.71
CA LYS A 165 -7.27 11.67 2.72
C LYS A 165 -7.68 12.72 1.69
N ARG A 166 -7.64 12.33 0.41
CA ARG A 166 -8.17 13.10 -0.72
C ARG A 166 -9.50 12.54 -1.19
N TYR A 167 -10.46 13.43 -1.37
CA TYR A 167 -11.79 13.12 -1.89
C TYR A 167 -12.01 13.90 -3.18
N GLN A 168 -12.34 13.22 -4.27
CA GLN A 168 -12.70 13.84 -5.56
C GLN A 168 -14.21 13.75 -5.75
N CYS A 169 -14.85 14.88 -6.07
CA CYS A 169 -16.28 14.90 -6.34
C CYS A 169 -16.56 14.18 -7.67
N GLY A 170 -17.55 13.29 -7.69
CA GLY A 170 -17.97 12.55 -8.89
C GLY A 170 -18.95 13.31 -9.77
N GLU A 171 -19.55 14.38 -9.25
CA GLU A 171 -20.62 15.15 -9.90
C GLU A 171 -20.18 16.55 -10.34
N CYS A 172 -18.97 16.95 -9.98
CA CYS A 172 -18.39 18.25 -10.37
C CYS A 172 -17.21 18.07 -11.34
N SER A 173 -16.59 19.20 -11.70
CA SER A 173 -15.32 19.22 -12.44
C SER A 173 -14.34 18.20 -11.83
N PRO A 174 -13.59 17.44 -12.66
CA PRO A 174 -12.53 16.54 -12.19
C PRO A 174 -11.45 17.24 -11.33
N THR A 175 -11.36 18.56 -11.38
CA THR A 175 -10.45 19.33 -10.52
C THR A 175 -11.00 19.61 -9.13
N TYR A 176 -12.27 19.27 -8.84
CA TYR A 176 -12.89 19.49 -7.53
C TYR A 176 -12.47 18.42 -6.52
N ASN A 177 -11.56 18.79 -5.62
CA ASN A 177 -10.99 17.93 -4.60
C ASN A 177 -11.19 18.54 -3.21
N LEU A 178 -11.46 17.71 -2.21
CA LEU A 178 -11.50 18.08 -0.81
C LEU A 178 -10.45 17.29 -0.02
N CYS A 179 -9.84 17.95 0.96
CA CYS A 179 -9.08 17.25 2.01
C CYS A 179 -10.01 16.70 3.08
N GLU A 180 -9.50 15.80 3.92
CA GLU A 180 -10.23 15.19 5.04
C GLU A 180 -10.95 16.19 5.94
N ASN A 181 -10.34 17.33 6.22
CA ASN A 181 -10.93 18.35 7.10
C ASN A 181 -12.14 19.08 6.49
N CYS A 182 -12.24 19.11 5.15
CA CYS A 182 -13.33 19.76 4.41
C CYS A 182 -14.40 18.77 3.96
N PHE A 183 -14.03 17.50 3.79
CA PHE A 183 -14.97 16.44 3.45
C PHE A 183 -16.06 16.32 4.53
N GLY A 184 -17.32 16.17 4.10
CA GLY A 184 -18.49 16.15 5.00
C GLY A 184 -18.93 17.50 5.56
N LYS A 185 -18.15 18.58 5.39
CA LYS A 185 -18.52 19.95 5.81
C LYS A 185 -18.85 20.86 4.63
N LYS A 186 -18.22 20.61 3.49
CA LYS A 186 -18.41 21.35 2.25
C LYS A 186 -19.01 20.41 1.21
N HIS A 187 -19.89 20.96 0.38
CA HIS A 187 -20.37 20.27 -0.82
C HIS A 187 -21.03 18.92 -0.51
N THR A 188 -21.82 18.87 0.57
CA THR A 188 -22.35 17.65 1.22
C THR A 188 -23.39 16.88 0.40
N HIS A 189 -23.96 17.48 -0.64
CA HIS A 189 -25.01 16.86 -1.46
C HIS A 189 -24.48 16.00 -2.61
N HIS A 190 -23.18 16.02 -2.89
CA HIS A 190 -22.59 15.27 -4.00
C HIS A 190 -21.87 14.01 -3.52
N LYS A 191 -21.78 13.01 -4.39
CA LYS A 191 -21.00 11.80 -4.16
C LYS A 191 -19.52 12.07 -4.38
N PHE A 192 -18.72 11.57 -3.45
CA PHE A 192 -17.26 11.63 -3.53
C PHE A 192 -16.70 10.23 -3.67
N LYS A 193 -15.59 10.14 -4.39
CA LYS A 193 -14.69 8.98 -4.34
C LYS A 193 -13.42 9.35 -3.59
N TYR A 194 -12.98 8.44 -2.73
CA TYR A 194 -11.66 8.53 -2.13
C TYR A 194 -10.59 8.28 -3.21
N ILE A 195 -9.57 9.12 -3.23
CA ILE A 195 -8.40 8.96 -4.11
C ILE A 195 -7.24 8.54 -3.24
N GLN A 196 -6.88 7.27 -3.35
CA GLN A 196 -5.73 6.72 -2.64
C GLN A 196 -4.45 7.47 -3.00
N ASN A 197 -3.53 7.54 -2.04
CA ASN A 197 -2.20 8.05 -2.32
C ASN A 197 -1.54 7.24 -3.45
N PRO A 198 -0.98 7.89 -4.49
CA PRO A 198 -0.41 7.16 -5.63
C PRO A 198 0.80 6.28 -5.29
N ILE A 199 1.59 6.64 -4.28
CA ILE A 199 2.70 5.80 -3.81
C ILE A 199 2.14 4.56 -3.11
N LEU A 200 1.20 4.74 -2.18
CA LEU A 200 0.56 3.64 -1.47
C LEU A 200 -0.15 2.69 -2.45
N CYS A 201 -0.91 3.24 -3.40
CA CYS A 201 -1.57 2.46 -4.44
C CYS A 201 -0.54 1.65 -5.25
N ALA A 202 0.55 2.29 -5.69
CA ALA A 202 1.61 1.60 -6.41
C ALA A 202 2.27 0.50 -5.57
N GLN A 203 2.52 0.72 -4.28
CA GLN A 203 3.09 -0.27 -3.35
C GLN A 203 2.14 -1.46 -3.15
N ASN A 204 0.86 -1.20 -2.88
CA ASN A 204 -0.15 -2.26 -2.72
C ASN A 204 -0.30 -3.09 -4.00
N GLN A 205 -0.31 -2.43 -5.17
CA GLN A 205 -0.30 -3.11 -6.46
C GLN A 205 0.96 -3.96 -6.67
N GLN A 206 2.13 -3.45 -6.27
CA GLN A 206 3.38 -4.22 -6.34
C GLN A 206 3.34 -5.44 -5.42
N THR A 207 2.88 -5.31 -4.17
CA THR A 207 2.72 -6.44 -3.24
C THR A 207 1.83 -7.52 -3.85
N LEU A 208 0.67 -7.13 -4.39
CA LEU A 208 -0.24 -8.06 -5.05
C LEU A 208 0.39 -8.72 -6.28
N ALA A 209 1.14 -7.97 -7.08
CA ALA A 209 1.79 -8.49 -8.28
C ALA A 209 2.91 -9.47 -7.94
N ILE A 210 3.74 -9.18 -6.93
CA ILE A 210 4.77 -10.11 -6.44
C ILE A 210 4.10 -11.42 -5.98
N ARG A 211 3.04 -11.32 -5.18
CA ARG A 211 2.26 -12.50 -4.76
C ARG A 211 1.76 -13.29 -5.97
N THR A 212 1.14 -12.64 -6.95
CA THR A 212 0.65 -13.29 -8.18
C THR A 212 1.78 -14.06 -8.87
N LEU A 213 2.98 -13.46 -9.00
CA LEU A 213 4.13 -14.14 -9.61
C LEU A 213 4.58 -15.36 -8.80
N SER A 214 4.65 -15.26 -7.47
CA SER A 214 5.01 -16.39 -6.60
C SER A 214 3.99 -17.52 -6.65
N LEU A 215 2.70 -17.22 -6.87
CA LEU A 215 1.67 -18.23 -7.08
C LEU A 215 1.77 -18.86 -8.45
N VAL A 216 2.05 -18.09 -9.51
CA VAL A 216 2.28 -18.62 -10.86
C VAL A 216 3.45 -19.60 -10.86
N GLU A 217 4.55 -19.33 -10.16
CA GLU A 217 5.70 -20.25 -10.08
C GLU A 217 5.35 -21.62 -9.47
N LYS A 218 4.32 -21.66 -8.61
CA LYS A 218 3.82 -22.90 -7.99
C LYS A 218 2.80 -23.63 -8.85
N ASN A 219 2.23 -22.97 -9.86
CA ASN A 219 1.23 -23.54 -10.74
C ASN A 219 1.83 -23.89 -12.10
N SER A 220 1.57 -25.09 -12.61
CA SER A 220 2.09 -25.49 -13.93
C SER A 220 1.24 -24.97 -15.10
N ASP A 221 0.11 -24.32 -14.83
CA ASP A 221 -0.80 -23.80 -15.85
C ASP A 221 -0.38 -22.38 -16.29
N CYS A 222 -0.06 -22.23 -17.58
CA CYS A 222 0.34 -20.96 -18.18
C CYS A 222 -0.81 -19.93 -18.27
N ASN A 223 -2.06 -20.38 -18.14
CA ASN A 223 -3.25 -19.54 -18.14
C ASN A 223 -3.77 -19.26 -16.72
N TRP A 224 -3.02 -19.66 -15.69
CA TRP A 224 -3.42 -19.44 -14.32
C TRP A 224 -3.64 -17.94 -14.03
N ARG A 225 -4.73 -17.66 -13.33
CA ARG A 225 -5.10 -16.32 -12.86
C ARG A 225 -5.17 -16.32 -11.36
N ASP A 226 -4.68 -15.25 -10.78
CA ASP A 226 -4.79 -15.02 -9.34
C ASP A 226 -6.26 -14.87 -8.93
N SER A 227 -6.72 -15.69 -7.99
CA SER A 227 -8.11 -15.67 -7.53
C SER A 227 -8.50 -14.37 -6.83
N ILE A 228 -7.53 -13.59 -6.33
CA ILE A 228 -7.78 -12.32 -5.64
C ILE A 228 -7.84 -11.17 -6.64
N THR A 229 -6.90 -11.12 -7.59
CA THR A 229 -6.73 -9.96 -8.47
C THR A 229 -7.25 -10.19 -9.89
N GLY A 230 -7.44 -11.44 -10.30
CA GLY A 230 -7.72 -11.85 -11.68
C GLY A 230 -6.50 -11.77 -12.61
N TRP A 231 -5.34 -11.37 -12.10
CA TRP A 231 -4.14 -11.09 -12.90
C TRP A 231 -3.47 -12.37 -13.39
N THR A 232 -2.99 -12.32 -14.64
CA THR A 232 -2.04 -13.29 -15.18
C THR A 232 -0.60 -12.91 -14.78
N LYS A 233 0.37 -13.78 -15.10
CA LYS A 233 1.80 -13.46 -15.00
C LYS A 233 2.16 -12.15 -15.72
N SER A 234 1.68 -11.97 -16.95
CA SER A 234 2.00 -10.79 -17.77
C SER A 234 1.41 -9.51 -17.16
N ASP A 235 0.22 -9.58 -16.59
CA ASP A 235 -0.42 -8.44 -15.93
C ASP A 235 0.39 -8.01 -14.70
N ALA A 236 0.78 -8.97 -13.85
CA ALA A 236 1.62 -8.72 -12.68
C ALA A 236 2.97 -8.07 -13.05
N GLU A 237 3.65 -8.56 -14.09
CA GLU A 237 4.92 -7.97 -14.57
C GLU A 237 4.74 -6.52 -15.05
N LYS A 238 3.66 -6.24 -15.80
CA LYS A 238 3.33 -4.87 -16.25
C LYS A 238 3.08 -3.96 -15.06
N ILE A 239 2.33 -4.43 -14.06
CA ILE A 239 2.02 -3.67 -12.85
C ILE A 239 3.28 -3.35 -12.04
N LEU A 240 4.19 -4.32 -11.87
CA LEU A 240 5.49 -4.06 -11.22
C LEU A 240 6.28 -2.97 -11.93
N LYS A 241 6.33 -3.02 -13.27
CA LYS A 241 7.02 -2.02 -14.08
C LYS A 241 6.37 -0.64 -13.96
N GLN A 242 5.04 -0.57 -13.97
CA GLN A 242 4.29 0.68 -13.81
C GLN A 242 4.46 1.27 -12.40
N GLY A 243 4.30 0.45 -11.35
CA GLY A 243 4.47 0.88 -9.96
C GLY A 243 5.86 1.47 -9.70
N LYS A 244 6.92 0.83 -10.22
CA LYS A 244 8.30 1.36 -10.08
C LYS A 244 8.44 2.76 -10.69
N LYS A 245 7.84 2.99 -11.87
CA LYS A 245 7.85 4.31 -12.51
C LYS A 245 7.10 5.35 -11.69
N ILE A 246 5.93 5.00 -11.15
CA ILE A 246 5.12 5.91 -10.32
C ILE A 246 5.91 6.35 -9.08
N VAL A 247 6.50 5.39 -8.36
CA VAL A 247 7.32 5.69 -7.16
C VAL A 247 8.47 6.63 -7.51
N GLN A 248 9.24 6.33 -8.56
CA GLN A 248 10.35 7.19 -9.01
C GLN A 248 9.91 8.62 -9.37
N ILE A 249 8.77 8.77 -10.06
CA ILE A 249 8.22 10.09 -10.41
C ILE A 249 7.88 10.87 -9.13
N TYR A 250 7.22 10.23 -8.17
CA TYR A 250 6.83 10.87 -6.92
C TYR A 250 8.01 11.22 -6.04
N GLU A 251 8.99 10.32 -5.88
CA GLU A 251 10.23 10.59 -5.15
C GLU A 251 10.97 11.81 -5.72
N LYS A 252 11.05 11.91 -7.06
CA LYS A 252 11.62 13.06 -7.73
C LYS A 252 10.86 14.35 -7.38
N LYS A 253 9.53 14.35 -7.46
CA LYS A 253 8.70 15.51 -7.13
C LYS A 253 8.81 15.93 -5.65
N ILE A 254 8.88 14.96 -4.73
CA ILE A 254 9.09 15.20 -3.30
C ILE A 254 10.44 15.91 -3.10
N LYS A 255 11.52 15.37 -3.68
CA LYS A 255 12.86 15.96 -3.59
C LYS A 255 12.92 17.37 -4.20
N GLU A 256 12.23 17.61 -5.32
CA GLU A 256 12.12 18.95 -5.92
C GLU A 256 11.41 19.93 -4.99
N THR A 257 10.31 19.49 -4.36
CA THR A 257 9.54 20.29 -3.39
C THR A 257 10.37 20.60 -2.14
N GLU A 258 11.06 19.62 -1.58
CA GLU A 258 11.97 19.81 -0.43
C GLU A 258 13.08 20.80 -0.75
N ASN A 259 13.70 20.69 -1.94
CA ASN A 259 14.72 21.63 -2.39
C ASN A 259 14.17 23.04 -2.56
N LYS A 260 12.95 23.19 -3.10
CA LYS A 260 12.27 24.48 -3.21
C LYS A 260 12.00 25.07 -1.83
N ASN A 261 11.40 24.32 -0.91
CA ASN A 261 11.13 24.73 0.47
C ASN A 261 12.42 25.14 1.20
N LYS A 262 13.51 24.38 1.02
CA LYS A 262 14.82 24.71 1.59
C LYS A 262 15.39 26.02 1.05
N ARG A 263 15.20 26.32 -0.24
CA ARG A 263 15.60 27.61 -0.84
C ARG A 263 14.76 28.76 -0.30
N GLU A 264 13.45 28.59 -0.22
CA GLU A 264 12.51 29.59 0.32
C GLU A 264 12.79 29.88 1.80
N LEU A 265 13.05 28.85 2.61
CA LEU A 265 13.43 28.99 4.01
C LEU A 265 14.73 29.77 4.16
N LYS A 266 15.77 29.43 3.37
CA LYS A 266 17.03 30.19 3.36
C LYS A 266 16.83 31.65 2.94
N ALA A 267 15.96 31.91 1.96
CA ALA A 267 15.63 33.27 1.53
C ALA A 267 14.86 34.04 2.62
N ALA A 268 13.93 33.40 3.32
CA ALA A 268 13.24 33.98 4.47
C ALA A 268 14.20 34.31 5.62
N GLN A 269 15.12 33.40 5.94
CA GLN A 269 16.16 33.61 6.95
C GLN A 269 17.08 34.80 6.61
N ARG A 270 17.46 34.94 5.34
CA ARG A 270 18.23 36.12 4.87
C ARG A 270 17.45 37.41 5.05
N ARG A 271 16.19 37.45 4.61
CA ARG A 271 15.31 38.62 4.79
C ARG A 271 15.15 39.02 6.26
N LEU A 272 15.02 38.04 7.16
CA LEU A 272 14.96 38.28 8.59
C LEU A 272 16.28 38.88 9.12
N LYS A 273 17.41 38.29 8.72
CA LYS A 273 18.75 38.78 9.09
C LYS A 273 19.00 40.22 8.60
N ASP A 274 18.56 40.55 7.39
CA ASP A 274 18.73 41.88 6.80
C ASP A 274 17.75 42.91 7.40
N SER A 275 16.59 42.48 7.88
CA SER A 275 15.58 43.36 8.51
C SER A 275 15.90 43.65 9.98
N ASN A 276 16.55 42.73 10.69
CA ASN A 276 16.85 42.89 12.12
C ASN A 276 17.65 44.17 12.44
N PRO A 277 18.75 44.52 11.75
CA PRO A 277 19.46 45.77 11.99
C PRO A 277 18.56 46.99 11.78
N ARG A 278 17.74 47.01 10.71
CA ARG A 278 16.83 48.13 10.43
C ARG A 278 15.78 48.32 11.52
N ILE A 279 15.29 47.22 12.08
CA ILE A 279 14.34 47.26 13.21
C ILE A 279 15.03 47.82 14.44
N LEU A 280 16.27 47.39 14.73
CA LEU A 280 17.06 47.91 15.86
C LEU A 280 17.36 49.40 15.70
N ASP A 281 17.77 49.84 14.50
CA ASP A 281 18.02 51.25 14.19
C ASP A 281 16.75 52.10 14.38
N ALA A 282 15.59 51.60 13.94
CA ALA A 282 14.31 52.27 14.11
C ALA A 282 13.89 52.36 15.59
N ILE A 283 14.15 51.32 16.39
CA ILE A 283 13.91 51.33 17.84
C ILE A 283 14.83 52.35 18.52
N GLU A 284 16.11 52.39 18.14
CA GLU A 284 17.07 53.35 18.70
C GLU A 284 16.70 54.80 18.37
N ASP A 285 16.29 55.09 17.12
CA ASP A 285 15.79 56.42 16.73
C ASP A 285 14.53 56.81 17.51
N ALA A 286 13.57 55.89 17.67
CA ALA A 286 12.37 56.15 18.46
C ALA A 286 12.69 56.48 19.93
N ASN A 287 13.61 55.72 20.56
CA ASN A 287 14.04 55.98 21.93
C ASN A 287 14.74 57.34 22.06
N ARG A 288 15.58 57.71 21.07
CA ARG A 288 16.23 59.03 21.04
C ARG A 288 15.22 60.16 21.00
N ARG A 289 14.15 60.03 20.19
CA ARG A 289 13.07 61.04 20.12
C ARG A 289 12.29 61.14 21.43
N LEU A 290 12.00 60.01 22.09
CA LEU A 290 11.31 60.00 23.39
C LEU A 290 12.13 60.72 24.48
N LEU A 291 13.44 60.46 24.55
CA LEU A 291 14.32 61.15 25.50
C LEU A 291 14.34 62.66 25.28
N LEU A 292 14.41 63.11 24.02
CA LEU A 292 14.37 64.54 23.69
C LEU A 292 13.04 65.19 24.08
N SER A 293 11.91 64.47 23.97
CA SER A 293 10.60 64.98 24.36
C SER A 293 10.41 65.12 25.87
N SER A 294 11.22 64.43 26.70
CA SER A 294 11.14 64.50 28.16
C SER A 294 11.88 65.70 28.78
N ILE A 295 12.66 66.42 27.96
CA ILE A 295 13.47 67.58 28.38
C ILE A 295 12.73 68.91 28.17
N LEU A 296 11.64 68.89 27.38
CA LEU A 296 10.77 70.02 27.10
C LEU A 296 9.56 70.02 28.03
#